data_AF-R1G9R4-F1
#
_entry.id   AF-R1G9R4-F1
#
_cell.length_a   1.000
_cell.length_b   1.000
_cell.length_c   1.000
_cell.angle_alpha   90.00
_cell.angle_beta   90.00
_cell.angle_gamma   90.00
#
_symmetry.space_group_name_H-M   'P 1'
#
loop_
_entity.id
_entity.type
_entity.pdbx_description
1 polymer ?
#
loop_
_entity_poly.entity_id
_entity_poly.type
_entity_poly.pdbx_seq_one_letter_code
_entity_poly.pdbx_strand_id
1 'polypeptide(L)' 'MAYRKPKRKVCRNCKAIIDKDVDRCPYCGSTDLSEDYSGFIIIVNQENSEFSKKLNLKEGKWAIRVL' A
#
# COMPACT_ATOMS: atom_id res chain seq x y z
N MET A 1 -4.59 19.86 19.60
CA MET A 1 -5.03 18.93 18.53
C MET A 1 -4.53 17.52 18.86
N ALA A 2 -5.41 16.53 18.99
CA ALA A 2 -4.96 15.15 19.14
C ALA A 2 -4.50 14.63 17.77
N TYR A 3 -3.19 14.51 17.56
CA TYR A 3 -2.62 13.85 16.38
C TYR A 3 -3.01 12.37 16.43
N ARG A 4 -3.99 11.99 15.61
CA ARG A 4 -4.48 10.62 15.52
C ARG A 4 -3.48 9.85 14.65
N LYS A 5 -2.50 9.21 15.29
CA LYS A 5 -1.47 8.42 14.61
C LYS A 5 -2.12 7.51 13.56
N PRO A 6 -1.74 7.61 12.28
CA PRO A 6 -2.34 6.80 11.23
C PRO A 6 -1.97 5.32 11.46
N LYS A 7 -2.94 4.44 11.18
CA LYS A 7 -2.80 3.00 11.50
C LYS A 7 -1.93 2.25 10.50
N ARG A 8 -1.61 2.85 9.35
CA ARG A 8 -0.93 2.20 8.23
C ARG A 8 -0.01 3.17 7.53
N LYS A 9 1.07 2.63 6.99
CA LYS A 9 1.99 3.33 6.09
C LYS A 9 1.73 2.83 4.67
N VAL A 10 2.14 3.61 3.68
CA VAL A 10 2.16 3.21 2.29
C VAL A 10 3.55 3.39 1.72
N CYS A 11 4.03 2.43 0.93
CA CYS A 11 5.28 2.61 0.21
C CYS A 11 5.07 3.59 -0.95
N ARG A 12 5.87 4.65 -1.04
CA ARG A 12 5.82 5.60 -2.16
C ARG A 12 6.26 4.98 -3.49
N ASN A 13 7.15 4.00 -3.43
CA ASN A 13 7.70 3.35 -4.61
C ASN A 13 6.69 2.38 -5.28
N CYS A 14 6.05 1.51 -4.51
CA CYS A 14 5.15 0.48 -5.04
C CYS A 14 3.68 0.65 -4.64
N LYS A 15 3.35 1.68 -3.84
CA LYS A 15 2.00 1.96 -3.32
C LYS A 15 1.39 0.87 -2.44
N ALA A 16 2.19 -0.07 -1.95
CA ALA A 16 1.72 -1.09 -1.03
C ALA A 16 1.39 -0.48 0.33
N ILE A 17 0.21 -0.78 0.86
CA ILE A 17 -0.22 -0.39 2.19
C ILE A 17 0.24 -1.47 3.17
N ILE A 18 1.04 -1.06 4.14
CA ILE A 18 1.69 -1.93 5.13
C ILE A 18 1.36 -1.47 6.54
N ASP A 19 1.55 -2.37 7.51
CA ASP A 19 1.40 -2.04 8.91
C ASP A 19 2.44 -1.00 9.35
N LYS A 20 2.05 -0.15 10.31
CA LYS A 20 2.89 0.97 10.78
C LYS A 20 4.24 0.52 11.35
N ASP A 21 4.28 -0.69 11.92
CA ASP A 21 5.44 -1.26 12.61
C ASP A 21 6.46 -1.84 11.63
N VAL A 22 6.19 -1.75 10.32
CA VAL A 22 7.08 -2.17 9.25
C VAL A 22 7.90 -0.97 8.77
N ASP A 23 9.23 -1.04 8.91
CA ASP A 23 10.15 0.00 8.44
C ASP A 23 10.64 -0.20 7.00
N ARG A 24 10.42 -1.40 6.45
CA ARG A 24 10.83 -1.76 5.09
C ARG A 24 9.70 -2.44 4.35
N CYS A 25 9.34 -1.92 3.19
CA CYS A 25 8.27 -2.48 2.37
C CYS A 25 8.57 -3.96 2.00
N PRO A 26 7.69 -4.91 2.35
CA PRO A 26 7.91 -6.33 2.06
C PRO A 26 7.71 -6.66 0.57
N TYR A 27 7.13 -5.74 -0.20
CA TYR A 27 6.86 -5.94 -1.62
C TYR A 27 8.03 -5.54 -2.52
N CYS A 28 8.70 -4.43 -2.21
CA CYS A 28 9.78 -3.88 -3.05
C CYS A 28 11.09 -3.59 -2.30
N GLY A 29 11.10 -3.74 -0.97
CA GLY A 29 12.29 -3.50 -0.15
C GLY A 29 12.63 -2.02 0.08
N SER A 30 11.80 -1.07 -0.37
CA SER A 30 12.01 0.35 -0.09
C SER A 30 11.71 0.72 1.36
N THR A 31 12.45 1.67 1.91
CA THR A 31 12.20 2.31 3.22
C THR A 31 11.48 3.66 3.07
N ASP A 32 11.16 4.08 1.84
CA ASP A 32 10.41 5.31 1.57
C ASP A 32 8.91 5.06 1.74
N LEU A 33 8.43 5.36 2.95
CA LEU A 33 7.08 5.10 3.43
C LEU A 33 6.40 6.44 3.78
N SER A 34 5.17 6.64 3.29
CA SER A 34 4.31 7.78 3.62
C SER A 34 3.13 7.33 4.48
N GLU A 35 2.69 8.19 5.38
CA GLU A 35 1.45 8.01 6.12
C GLU A 35 0.26 8.73 5.45
N ASP A 36 0.55 9.58 4.47
CA ASP A 36 -0.46 10.37 3.75
C ASP A 36 -0.75 9.73 2.39
N TYR A 37 -1.96 9.20 2.25
CA TYR A 37 -2.43 8.57 1.03
C TYR A 37 -3.95 8.62 0.96
N SER A 38 -4.48 8.57 -0.25
CA SER A 38 -5.92 8.68 -0.52
C SER A 38 -6.40 7.55 -1.42
N GLY A 39 -7.49 6.92 -1.01
CA GLY A 39 -8.07 5.76 -1.69
C GLY A 39 -7.21 4.50 -1.54
N PHE A 40 -7.86 3.35 -1.47
CA PHE A 40 -7.18 2.06 -1.48
C PHE A 40 -7.95 1.04 -2.31
N ILE A 41 -7.21 0.07 -2.84
CA ILE A 41 -7.72 -1.08 -3.57
C ILE A 41 -7.24 -2.31 -2.81
N ILE A 42 -8.12 -3.30 -2.68
CA ILE A 42 -7.76 -4.59 -2.11
C ILE A 42 -7.85 -5.62 -3.23
N ILE A 43 -6.75 -6.30 -3.47
CA ILE A 43 -6.70 -7.45 -4.37
C ILE A 43 -6.85 -8.68 -3.50
N VAL A 44 -8.04 -9.29 -3.58
CA VAL A 44 -8.40 -10.49 -2.81
C VAL A 44 -7.91 -11.76 -3.51
N ASN A 45 -8.01 -11.81 -4.84
CA ASN A 45 -7.55 -12.93 -5.66
C ASN A 45 -6.87 -12.39 -6.91
N GLN A 46 -5.58 -12.71 -7.08
CA GLN A 46 -4.78 -12.23 -8.21
C GLN A 46 -5.21 -12.84 -9.55
N GLU A 47 -5.64 -14.10 -9.58
CA GLU A 47 -5.98 -14.83 -10.80
C GLU A 47 -7.32 -14.40 -11.40
N ASN A 48 -8.27 -14.02 -10.55
CA ASN A 48 -9.61 -13.60 -10.97
C ASN A 48 -9.77 -12.08 -11.11
N SER A 49 -8.75 -11.30 -10.75
CA SER A 49 -8.80 -9.83 -10.81
C SER A 49 -8.14 -9.30 -12.08
N GLU A 50 -8.95 -8.67 -12.94
CA GLU A 50 -8.45 -7.99 -14.13
C GLU A 50 -7.47 -6.85 -13.79
N PHE A 51 -7.74 -6.13 -12.70
CA PHE A 51 -6.84 -5.08 -12.19
C PHE A 51 -5.48 -5.63 -11.80
N SER A 52 -5.46 -6.80 -11.14
CA SER A 52 -4.22 -7.47 -10.74
C SER A 52 -3.38 -7.84 -11.96
N LYS A 53 -4.02 -8.37 -13.00
CA LYS A 53 -3.35 -8.75 -14.26
C LYS A 53 -2.80 -7.53 -15.00
N LYS A 54 -3.61 -6.48 -15.16
CA LYS A 54 -3.23 -5.26 -15.89
C LYS A 54 -2.10 -4.50 -15.20
N LEU A 55 -2.13 -4.41 -13.88
CA LEU A 55 -1.16 -3.63 -13.10
C LEU A 55 -0.04 -4.48 -12.49
N ASN A 56 -0.02 -5.80 -12.76
CA ASN A 56 0.90 -6.77 -12.18
C ASN A 56 0.99 -6.68 -10.64
N LEU A 57 -0.14 -6.38 -10.01
CA LEU A 57 -0.23 -6.24 -8.57
C LEU A 57 -0.42 -7.62 -7.92
N LYS A 58 0.16 -7.80 -6.74
CA LYS A 58 -0.03 -8.99 -5.90
C LYS A 58 -1.26 -8.85 -5.02
N GLU A 59 -1.68 -9.95 -4.44
CA GLU A 59 -2.68 -9.96 -3.37
C GLU A 59 -2.24 -9.05 -2.22
N GLY A 60 -3.17 -8.23 -1.74
CA GLY A 60 -2.86 -7.23 -0.73
C GLY A 60 -3.59 -5.91 -0.93
N LYS A 61 -3.14 -4.91 -0.16
CA LYS A 61 -3.76 -3.59 -0.10
C LYS A 61 -2.84 -2.59 -0.76
N TRP A 62 -3.37 -1.81 -1.69
CA TRP A 62 -2.62 -0.85 -2.50
C TRP A 62 -3.29 0.51 -2.43
N ALA A 63 -2.53 1.60 -2.32
CA ALA A 63 -3.08 2.95 -2.38
C ALA A 63 -3.24 3.41 -3.83
N ILE A 64 -4.27 4.22 -4.08
CA ILE A 64 -4.51 4.82 -5.40
C ILE A 64 -3.58 6.02 -5.59
N ARG A 65 -3.57 6.92 -4.61
CA ARG A 65 -2.73 8.13 -4.57
C ARG A 65 -1.94 8.16 -3.28
N VAL A 66 -0.65 8.45 -3.40
CA VAL A 66 0.25 8.71 -2.27
C VAL A 66 0.61 10.19 -2.30
N LEU A 67 0.62 10.83 -1.13
CA LEU A 67 0.95 12.24 -0.95
C LEU A 67 2.34 12.40 -0.30
#